data_AF-A0A8D8XIS5-F1
#
_entry.id   AF-A0A8D8XIS5-F1
#
_cell.length_a   1.000
_cell.length_b   1.000
_cell.length_c   1.000
_cell.angle_alpha   90.00
_cell.angle_beta   90.00
_cell.angle_gamma   90.00
#
_symmetry.space_group_name_H-M   'P 1'
#
loop_
_entity.id
_entity.type
_entity.pdbx_description
1 polymer ?
#
loop_
_entity_poly.entity_id
_entity_poly.type
_entity_poly.pdbx_seq_one_letter_code
_entity_poly.pdbx_strand_id
1 'polypeptide(L)'
;MFSKMKVFVSVFLFALVSAEDGGPAKVDEQFRKHNIVPQLISEAPKDVLEIVYPENIKASLGNELTPTQVKSQPQLYWTAEPEVKYTVVMEDPDAANSTGFLHWLVVNIPGSALTSGQVKAEYVGSGPPKGTGLHRYIFYVYKQSGDIEFTEPFTSKSSAGERLHFTSAKFAAKYNMGSPIAGNFYEAQYDDYVPILHSQFKKAPPPSTTVISVPEYITISTPTLKGRSLDLHNESLEQDAATTGASITTEPIPHDGLIFKKQHKYARKVNIQ
;
A
#
# COMPACT_ATOMS: atom_id res chain seq x y z
N MET A 1 60.03 42.47 21.83
CA MET A 1 58.74 42.52 21.10
C MET A 1 58.03 41.21 21.37
N PHE A 2 57.22 41.12 22.43
CA PHE A 2 56.48 39.90 22.77
C PHE A 2 55.00 40.25 22.92
N SER A 3 54.21 39.81 21.95
CA SER A 3 52.75 39.96 21.91
C SER A 3 52.11 38.94 22.87
N LYS A 4 51.33 39.43 23.84
CA LYS A 4 50.52 38.58 24.73
C LYS A 4 49.22 38.23 24.03
N MET A 5 49.10 36.98 23.59
CA MET A 5 47.87 36.40 23.02
C MET A 5 46.88 36.12 24.16
N LYS A 6 45.76 36.86 24.20
CA LYS A 6 44.65 36.58 25.12
C LYS A 6 43.78 35.48 24.51
N VAL A 7 43.81 34.29 25.09
CA VAL A 7 42.87 33.21 24.78
C VAL A 7 41.53 33.54 25.43
N PHE A 8 40.51 33.82 24.62
CA PHE A 8 39.13 33.91 25.09
C PHE A 8 38.55 32.48 25.13
N VAL A 9 38.30 31.97 26.33
CA VAL A 9 37.53 30.74 26.53
C VAL A 9 36.05 31.12 26.40
N SER A 10 35.47 30.87 25.23
CA SER A 10 34.04 31.00 24.99
C SER A 10 33.33 29.79 25.60
N VAL A 11 32.78 29.96 26.81
CA VAL A 11 31.88 28.97 27.40
C VAL A 11 30.54 29.08 26.68
N PHE A 12 30.32 28.21 25.70
CA PHE A 12 28.98 28.00 25.15
C PHE A 12 28.14 27.28 26.19
N LEU A 13 27.32 28.06 26.90
CA LEU A 13 26.25 27.53 27.74
C LEU A 13 25.20 26.93 26.80
N PHE A 14 25.25 25.61 26.57
CA PHE A 14 24.17 24.88 25.95
C PHE A 14 22.98 24.94 26.91
N ALA A 15 22.04 25.84 26.64
CA ALA A 15 20.72 25.76 27.22
C ALA A 15 20.07 24.48 26.67
N LEU A 16 19.94 23.48 27.53
CA LEU A 16 19.13 22.30 27.27
C LEU A 16 17.68 22.79 27.18
N VAL A 17 17.20 23.03 25.96
CA VAL A 17 15.77 23.09 25.69
C VAL A 17 15.27 21.67 25.90
N SER A 18 14.61 21.42 27.02
CA SER A 18 13.75 20.25 27.16
C SER A 18 12.61 20.42 26.16
N ALA A 19 12.76 19.81 24.99
CA ALA A 19 11.61 19.53 24.15
C ALA A 19 10.68 18.65 25.01
N GLU A 20 9.44 19.07 25.21
CA GLU A 20 8.39 18.19 25.71
C GLU A 20 8.09 17.14 24.63
N ASP A 21 9.02 16.20 24.46
CA ASP A 21 8.86 15.04 23.59
C ASP A 21 7.58 14.33 23.99
N GLY A 22 6.79 13.96 22.98
CA GLY A 22 5.45 13.39 23.13
C GLY A 22 5.45 12.00 23.74
N GLY A 23 5.94 11.86 24.96
CA GLY A 23 6.07 10.60 25.65
C GLY A 23 4.72 9.91 25.91
N PRO A 24 4.75 8.64 26.37
CA PRO A 24 3.57 7.77 26.49
C PRO A 24 2.38 8.40 27.23
N ALA A 25 2.64 9.17 28.29
CA ALA A 25 1.60 9.84 29.07
C ALA A 25 0.82 10.88 28.25
N LYS A 26 1.49 11.61 27.36
CA LYS A 26 0.87 12.61 26.49
C LYS A 26 0.01 11.94 25.41
N VAL A 27 0.46 10.79 24.90
CA VAL A 27 -0.32 10.00 23.93
C VAL A 27 -1.63 9.53 24.55
N ASP A 28 -1.60 8.86 25.71
CA ASP A 28 -2.81 8.40 26.39
C ASP A 28 -3.77 9.54 26.71
N GLU A 29 -3.25 10.65 27.25
CA GLU A 29 -4.04 11.85 27.54
C GLU A 29 -4.76 12.38 26.28
N GLN A 30 -4.03 12.58 25.18
CA GLN A 30 -4.63 13.15 23.96
C GLN A 30 -5.60 12.18 23.30
N PHE A 31 -5.31 10.88 23.28
CA PHE A 31 -6.23 9.87 22.73
C PHE A 31 -7.54 9.78 23.52
N ARG A 32 -7.50 9.94 24.85
CA ARG A 32 -8.72 10.01 25.68
C ARG A 32 -9.45 11.33 25.49
N LYS A 33 -8.74 12.46 25.52
CA LYS A 33 -9.31 13.80 25.35
C LYS A 33 -10.12 13.93 24.04
N HIS A 34 -9.64 13.32 22.96
CA HIS A 34 -10.30 13.35 21.65
C HIS A 34 -11.24 12.15 21.42
N ASN A 35 -11.62 11.44 22.50
CA ASN A 35 -12.54 10.30 22.45
C ASN A 35 -12.11 9.21 21.46
N ILE A 36 -10.81 9.01 21.25
CA ILE A 36 -10.30 7.85 20.50
C ILE A 36 -10.33 6.61 21.41
N VAL A 37 -9.94 6.81 22.67
CA VAL A 37 -10.11 5.83 23.75
C VAL A 37 -11.25 6.29 24.66
N PRO A 38 -12.24 5.44 24.99
CA PRO A 38 -12.38 4.03 24.61
C PRO A 38 -13.21 3.81 23.33
N GLN A 39 -13.65 4.87 22.65
CA GLN A 39 -14.68 4.78 21.59
C GLN A 39 -14.25 3.94 20.40
N LEU A 40 -13.01 4.09 19.95
CA LEU A 40 -12.49 3.46 18.73
C LEU A 40 -11.58 2.28 19.05
N ILE A 41 -10.77 2.41 20.10
CA ILE A 41 -9.90 1.35 20.63
C ILE A 41 -9.95 1.34 22.16
N SER A 42 -9.69 0.19 22.77
CA SER A 42 -9.79 0.01 24.22
C SER A 42 -8.60 0.59 25.00
N GLU A 43 -7.43 0.66 24.37
CA GLU A 43 -6.18 1.08 25.01
C GLU A 43 -5.43 2.04 24.08
N ALA A 44 -4.84 3.10 24.65
CA ALA A 44 -4.03 4.05 23.88
C ALA A 44 -2.73 3.40 23.41
N PRO A 45 -2.14 3.90 22.30
CA PRO A 45 -0.80 3.50 21.90
C PRO A 45 0.24 3.79 22.99
N LYS A 46 1.25 2.93 23.08
CA LYS A 46 2.30 3.05 24.11
C LYS A 46 3.33 4.14 23.79
N ASP A 47 3.45 4.52 22.53
CA ASP A 47 4.42 5.50 22.05
C ASP A 47 3.81 6.42 20.99
N VAL A 48 4.44 7.56 20.75
CA VAL A 48 4.04 8.47 19.67
C VAL A 48 4.56 7.96 18.33
N LEU A 49 3.70 7.94 17.32
CA LEU A 49 4.14 7.78 15.93
C LEU A 49 4.58 9.16 15.41
N GLU A 50 5.83 9.32 14.99
CA GLU A 50 6.23 10.55 14.31
C GLU A 50 5.73 10.51 12.86
N ILE A 51 4.91 11.50 12.50
CA ILE A 51 4.31 11.65 11.16
C ILE A 51 4.82 12.97 10.58
N VAL A 52 5.58 12.88 9.49
CA VAL A 52 6.16 14.04 8.80
C VAL A 52 5.67 14.07 7.36
N TYR A 53 4.79 15.01 7.06
CA TYR A 53 4.36 15.34 5.72
C TYR A 53 5.43 16.13 4.96
N PRO A 54 5.32 16.24 3.61
CA PRO A 54 6.15 17.15 2.84
C PRO A 54 6.19 18.56 3.44
N GLU A 55 7.27 19.29 3.17
CA GLU A 55 7.51 20.63 3.74
C GLU A 55 7.70 20.62 5.28
N ASN A 56 8.04 19.47 5.86
CA ASN A 56 8.28 19.27 7.30
C ASN A 56 7.06 19.55 8.19
N ILE A 57 5.86 19.39 7.63
CA ILE A 57 4.62 19.54 8.38
C ILE A 57 4.42 18.31 9.25
N LYS A 58 4.16 18.48 10.55
CA LYS A 58 4.03 17.37 11.50
C LYS A 58 2.61 17.22 12.03
N ALA A 59 2.14 15.98 12.14
CA ALA A 59 1.01 15.67 13.00
C ALA A 59 1.48 15.58 14.45
N SER A 60 0.70 16.10 15.38
CA SER A 60 1.09 16.32 16.77
C SER A 60 -0.12 16.20 17.69
N LEU A 61 -0.63 14.98 17.80
CA LEU A 61 -1.65 14.55 18.76
C LEU A 61 -2.88 15.47 18.81
N GLY A 62 -3.47 15.74 17.64
CA GLY A 62 -4.71 16.52 17.51
C GLY A 62 -4.54 17.96 17.04
N ASN A 63 -3.36 18.36 16.56
CA ASN A 63 -3.24 19.64 15.87
C ASN A 63 -4.08 19.66 14.58
N GLU A 64 -4.53 20.84 14.17
CA GLU A 64 -5.21 21.00 12.89
C GLU A 64 -4.20 21.06 11.74
N LEU A 65 -4.42 20.24 10.71
CA LEU A 65 -3.70 20.27 9.44
C LEU A 65 -4.71 20.38 8.30
N THR A 66 -4.39 21.16 7.27
CA THR A 66 -5.31 21.30 6.13
C THR A 66 -5.22 20.10 5.19
N PRO A 67 -6.33 19.71 4.52
CA PRO A 67 -6.29 18.69 3.46
C PRO A 67 -5.20 18.92 2.42
N THR A 68 -4.92 20.19 2.06
CA THR A 68 -3.83 20.57 1.15
C THR A 68 -2.45 20.18 1.68
N GLN A 69 -2.19 20.36 2.98
CA GLN A 69 -0.91 20.01 3.60
C GLN A 69 -0.69 18.48 3.65
N VAL A 70 -1.78 17.73 3.85
CA VAL A 70 -1.75 16.27 4.03
C VAL A 70 -2.13 15.49 2.77
N LYS A 71 -2.15 16.14 1.60
CA LYS A 71 -2.55 15.53 0.32
C LYS A 71 -1.62 14.42 -0.16
N SER A 72 -0.38 14.41 0.31
CA SER A 72 0.66 13.44 -0.07
C SER A 72 1.02 12.55 1.11
N GLN A 73 1.41 11.31 0.83
CA GLN A 73 1.78 10.33 1.84
C GLN A 73 2.90 10.86 2.75
N PRO A 74 2.77 10.75 4.09
CA PRO A 74 3.81 11.17 5.02
C PRO A 74 4.95 10.14 5.10
N GLN A 75 6.07 10.58 5.66
CA GLN A 75 7.06 9.69 6.26
C GLN A 75 6.63 9.34 7.69
N LEU A 76 6.92 8.11 8.09
CA LEU A 76 6.55 7.57 9.40
C LEU A 76 7.80 7.09 10.13
N TYR A 77 7.92 7.42 11.41
CA TYR A 77 9.00 6.93 12.27
C TYR A 77 8.44 6.41 13.59
N TRP A 78 8.80 5.17 13.92
CA TRP A 78 8.47 4.53 15.20
C TRP A 78 9.62 3.62 15.63
N THR A 79 9.65 3.32 16.92
CA THR A 79 10.60 2.34 17.48
C THR A 79 10.21 0.93 17.02
N ALA A 80 11.05 0.33 16.16
CA ALA A 80 10.80 -0.98 15.57
C ALA A 80 11.91 -1.99 15.93
N GLU A 81 11.52 -3.24 16.13
CA GLU A 81 12.42 -4.38 16.23
C GLU A 81 12.75 -4.90 14.82
N PRO A 82 14.04 -5.09 14.45
CA PRO A 82 14.44 -5.40 13.07
C PRO A 82 13.78 -6.65 12.46
N GLU A 83 13.57 -7.70 13.26
CA GLU A 83 13.05 -8.99 12.82
C GLU A 83 11.52 -9.12 12.96
N VAL A 84 10.85 -8.04 13.36
CA VAL A 84 9.41 -8.01 13.60
C VAL A 84 8.72 -7.32 12.44
N LYS A 85 7.54 -7.82 12.08
CA LYS A 85 6.66 -7.17 11.11
C LYS A 85 5.63 -6.27 11.77
N TYR A 86 5.29 -5.19 11.08
CA TYR A 86 4.34 -4.19 11.55
C TYR A 86 3.25 -3.91 10.52
N THR A 87 2.13 -3.41 11.01
CA THR A 87 1.03 -2.93 10.18
C THR A 87 0.74 -1.47 10.53
N VAL A 88 0.65 -0.63 9.51
CA VAL A 88 0.24 0.77 9.60
C VAL A 88 -1.18 0.91 9.08
N VAL A 89 -2.01 1.58 9.85
CA VAL A 89 -3.39 1.93 9.49
C VAL A 89 -3.58 3.44 9.64
N MET A 90 -4.27 4.05 8.68
CA MET A 90 -4.82 5.41 8.81
C MET A 90 -6.33 5.35 8.57
N GLU A 91 -7.13 5.86 9.51
CA GLU A 91 -8.59 5.90 9.40
C GLU A 91 -9.19 7.25 9.79
N ASP A 92 -10.35 7.55 9.21
CA ASP A 92 -11.24 8.66 9.58
C ASP A 92 -12.54 8.07 10.15
N PRO A 93 -12.77 8.14 11.48
CA PRO A 93 -13.98 7.62 12.12
C PRO A 93 -15.17 8.58 11.99
N ASP A 94 -14.94 9.82 11.55
CA ASP A 94 -15.93 10.90 11.50
C ASP A 94 -16.56 11.05 10.10
N ALA A 95 -16.16 10.19 9.16
CA ALA A 95 -16.74 10.09 7.82
C ALA A 95 -18.25 9.83 7.88
N ALA A 96 -19.03 10.86 7.51
CA ALA A 96 -20.48 10.81 7.54
C ALA A 96 -21.05 9.64 6.73
N ASN A 97 -22.10 9.01 7.27
CA ASN A 97 -22.82 7.87 6.67
C ASN A 97 -22.03 6.55 6.57
N SER A 98 -20.83 6.45 7.16
CA SER A 98 -20.14 5.17 7.38
C SER A 98 -19.75 5.03 8.85
N THR A 99 -19.32 3.83 9.25
CA THR A 99 -18.75 3.60 10.58
C THR A 99 -17.24 3.91 10.62
N GLY A 100 -16.73 4.61 9.60
CA GLY A 100 -15.30 4.86 9.38
C GLY A 100 -14.89 4.76 7.91
N PHE A 101 -13.77 5.37 7.57
CA PHE A 101 -13.17 5.39 6.24
C PHE A 101 -11.68 5.04 6.30
N LEU A 102 -11.24 4.07 5.51
CA LEU A 102 -9.84 3.65 5.41
C LEU A 102 -9.04 4.57 4.49
N HIS A 103 -8.14 5.36 5.06
CA HIS A 103 -7.27 6.26 4.29
C HIS A 103 -5.99 5.57 3.80
N TRP A 104 -5.43 4.65 4.59
CA TRP A 104 -4.20 3.95 4.22
C TRP A 104 -4.04 2.64 5.00
N LEU A 105 -3.57 1.58 4.34
CA LEU A 105 -3.27 0.31 4.98
C LEU A 105 -2.03 -0.31 4.36
N VAL A 106 -0.99 -0.48 5.17
CA VAL A 106 0.25 -1.16 4.80
C VAL A 106 0.53 -2.23 5.85
N VAL A 107 0.68 -3.47 5.39
CA VAL A 107 0.85 -4.64 6.26
C VAL A 107 2.19 -5.31 6.00
N ASN A 108 2.61 -6.23 6.87
CA ASN A 108 3.84 -7.00 6.68
C ASN A 108 5.09 -6.13 6.49
N ILE A 109 5.16 -4.96 7.14
CA ILE A 109 6.30 -4.03 7.09
C ILE A 109 7.46 -4.62 7.92
N PRO A 110 8.61 -4.98 7.34
CA PRO A 110 9.74 -5.48 8.12
C PRO A 110 10.43 -4.33 8.87
N GLY A 111 10.49 -4.42 10.20
CA GLY A 111 10.99 -3.34 11.05
C GLY A 111 10.25 -2.03 10.79
N SER A 112 11.00 -0.97 10.46
CA SER A 112 10.45 0.33 10.05
C SER A 112 10.55 0.60 8.54
N ALA A 113 10.87 -0.41 7.73
CA ALA A 113 11.03 -0.28 6.29
C ALA A 113 9.67 -0.22 5.56
N LEU A 114 8.93 0.86 5.76
CA LEU A 114 7.56 1.07 5.25
C LEU A 114 7.40 0.75 3.75
N THR A 115 8.38 1.10 2.92
CA THR A 115 8.35 0.85 1.46
C THR A 115 8.46 -0.63 1.09
N SER A 116 8.89 -1.47 2.02
CA SER A 116 8.97 -2.93 1.85
C SER A 116 7.73 -3.66 2.37
N GLY A 117 6.76 -2.93 2.93
CA GLY A 117 5.46 -3.47 3.31
C GLY A 117 4.54 -3.71 2.12
N GLN A 118 3.50 -4.50 2.35
CA GLN A 118 2.45 -4.79 1.37
C GLN A 118 1.33 -3.76 1.51
N VAL A 119 1.11 -2.96 0.47
CA VAL A 119 0.02 -1.99 0.45
C VAL A 119 -1.30 -2.71 0.17
N LYS A 120 -2.25 -2.65 1.12
CA LYS A 120 -3.61 -3.17 0.96
C LYS A 120 -4.60 -2.06 0.62
N ALA A 121 -4.38 -0.84 1.09
CA ALA A 121 -5.11 0.34 0.64
C ALA A 121 -4.13 1.47 0.39
N GLU A 122 -4.11 2.04 -0.82
CA GLU A 122 -3.23 3.17 -1.14
C GLU A 122 -3.57 4.40 -0.29
N TYR A 123 -2.57 5.26 -0.04
CA TYR A 123 -2.76 6.50 0.71
C TYR A 123 -3.74 7.45 0.00
N VAL A 124 -4.69 7.96 0.77
CA VAL A 124 -5.61 9.04 0.40
C VAL A 124 -5.53 10.08 1.51
N GLY A 125 -5.24 11.35 1.18
CA GLY A 125 -5.21 12.43 2.16
C GLY A 125 -6.59 12.75 2.75
N SER A 126 -6.64 13.71 3.67
CA SER A 126 -7.89 14.14 4.29
C SER A 126 -8.87 14.71 3.26
N GLY A 127 -10.15 14.39 3.43
CA GLY A 127 -11.19 14.79 2.48
C GLY A 127 -12.54 15.08 3.13
N PRO A 128 -12.60 15.78 4.28
CA PRO A 128 -13.86 16.01 4.99
C PRO A 128 -14.79 16.87 4.12
N PRO A 129 -16.06 16.47 3.91
CA PRO A 129 -17.00 17.26 3.12
C PRO A 129 -17.22 18.67 3.69
N LYS A 130 -17.63 19.61 2.83
CA LYS A 130 -17.90 20.98 3.27
C LYS A 130 -19.03 20.99 4.31
N GLY A 131 -18.77 21.62 5.46
CA GLY A 131 -19.76 21.79 6.52
C GLY A 131 -19.87 20.63 7.53
N THR A 132 -19.00 19.61 7.44
CA THR A 132 -18.97 18.52 8.44
C THR A 132 -18.07 18.82 9.64
N GLY A 133 -17.31 19.92 9.60
CA GLY A 133 -16.40 20.34 10.66
C GLY A 133 -15.07 19.58 10.61
N LEU A 134 -14.42 19.47 11.77
CA LEU A 134 -13.16 18.75 11.95
C LEU A 134 -13.43 17.24 12.01
N HIS A 135 -12.65 16.50 11.23
CA HIS A 135 -12.55 15.04 11.26
C HIS A 135 -11.20 14.63 11.83
N ARG A 136 -11.16 13.54 12.59
CA ARG A 136 -9.94 12.96 13.15
C ARG A 136 -9.31 12.01 12.14
N TYR A 137 -8.04 12.21 11.83
CA TYR A 137 -7.26 11.32 10.97
C TYR A 137 -6.24 10.58 11.82
N ILE A 138 -6.54 9.33 12.14
CA ILE A 138 -5.85 8.58 13.19
C ILE A 138 -4.94 7.54 12.57
N PHE A 139 -3.68 7.53 12.99
CA PHE A 139 -2.69 6.55 12.59
C PHE A 139 -2.40 5.59 13.74
N TYR A 140 -2.31 4.31 13.40
CA TYR A 140 -1.91 3.24 14.30
C TYR A 140 -0.78 2.43 13.69
N VAL A 141 0.16 2.02 14.54
CA VAL A 141 1.14 0.97 14.25
C VAL A 141 0.86 -0.22 15.14
N TYR A 142 0.58 -1.36 14.53
CA TYR A 142 0.41 -2.63 15.22
C TYR A 142 1.65 -3.50 15.04
N LYS A 143 2.08 -4.16 16.12
CA LYS A 143 3.10 -5.21 16.08
C LYS A 143 2.46 -6.51 15.67
N GLN A 144 3.01 -7.19 14.67
CA GLN A 144 2.54 -8.52 14.26
C GLN A 144 3.24 -9.61 15.09
N SER A 145 2.53 -10.68 15.40
CA SER A 145 3.08 -11.85 16.08
C SER A 145 3.90 -12.78 15.17
N GLY A 146 3.98 -12.46 13.88
CA GLY A 146 4.68 -13.23 12.86
C GLY A 146 4.20 -12.87 11.45
N ASP A 147 4.38 -13.80 10.52
CA ASP A 147 3.85 -13.70 9.18
C ASP A 147 2.32 -13.87 9.19
N ILE A 148 1.63 -12.89 8.61
CA ILE A 148 0.17 -12.87 8.54
C ILE A 148 -0.24 -12.73 7.08
N GLU A 149 -1.13 -13.62 6.64
CA GLU A 149 -1.80 -13.52 5.35
C GLU A 149 -3.03 -12.63 5.47
N PHE A 150 -2.90 -11.38 5.01
CA PHE A 150 -3.98 -10.40 5.03
C PHE A 150 -4.94 -10.60 3.84
N THR A 151 -6.21 -10.83 4.15
CA THR A 151 -7.23 -11.27 3.16
C THR A 151 -8.00 -10.09 2.58
N GLU A 152 -7.74 -8.87 3.03
CA GLU A 152 -8.32 -7.66 2.47
C GLU A 152 -7.97 -7.58 0.98
N PRO A 153 -8.87 -7.16 0.09
CA PRO A 153 -8.49 -6.87 -1.28
C PRO A 153 -7.52 -5.68 -1.34
N PHE A 154 -6.85 -5.51 -2.48
CA PHE A 154 -6.17 -4.25 -2.76
C PHE A 154 -7.19 -3.17 -3.10
N THR A 155 -7.09 -2.02 -2.43
CA THR A 155 -7.96 -0.87 -2.64
C THR A 155 -7.16 0.33 -3.14
N SER A 156 -7.43 0.73 -4.38
CA SER A 156 -6.75 1.88 -5.00
C SER A 156 -7.19 3.21 -4.39
N LYS A 157 -6.37 4.26 -4.53
CA LYS A 157 -6.69 5.65 -4.13
C LYS A 157 -7.89 6.24 -4.86
N SER A 158 -8.32 5.65 -5.98
CA SER A 158 -9.57 6.02 -6.67
C SER A 158 -10.81 5.27 -6.18
N SER A 159 -10.69 4.28 -5.30
CA SER A 159 -11.82 3.48 -4.81
C SER A 159 -12.34 4.01 -3.47
N ALA A 160 -13.39 4.83 -3.47
CA ALA A 160 -14.01 5.31 -2.22
C ALA A 160 -14.87 4.24 -1.54
N GLY A 161 -15.67 3.50 -2.30
CA GLY A 161 -16.66 2.55 -1.74
C GLY A 161 -16.03 1.43 -0.91
N GLU A 162 -14.91 0.89 -1.38
CA GLU A 162 -14.15 -0.18 -0.70
C GLU A 162 -13.49 0.26 0.62
N ARG A 163 -13.43 1.57 0.87
CA ARG A 163 -12.81 2.15 2.07
C ARG A 163 -13.82 2.36 3.20
N LEU A 164 -15.12 2.28 2.90
CA LEU A 164 -16.19 2.51 3.86
C LEU A 164 -16.30 1.36 4.87
N HIS A 165 -16.85 1.68 6.05
CA HIS A 165 -17.15 0.73 7.12
C HIS A 165 -15.91 0.04 7.73
N PHE A 166 -14.73 0.62 7.50
CA PHE A 166 -13.50 0.18 8.14
C PHE A 166 -13.42 0.68 9.58
N THR A 167 -12.90 -0.15 10.48
CA THR A 167 -12.51 0.24 11.84
C THR A 167 -11.24 -0.51 12.24
N SER A 168 -10.23 0.18 12.76
CA SER A 168 -8.97 -0.46 13.18
C SER A 168 -9.18 -1.52 14.26
N ALA A 169 -10.13 -1.34 15.18
CA ALA A 169 -10.43 -2.34 16.21
C ALA A 169 -10.88 -3.70 15.65
N LYS A 170 -11.82 -3.71 14.69
CA LYS A 170 -12.25 -4.96 14.04
C LYS A 170 -11.12 -5.61 13.26
N PHE A 171 -10.31 -4.80 12.56
CA PHE A 171 -9.18 -5.29 11.79
C PHE A 171 -8.09 -5.89 12.70
N ALA A 172 -7.72 -5.20 13.79
CA ALA A 172 -6.76 -5.71 14.77
C ALA A 172 -7.26 -6.98 15.47
N ALA A 173 -8.56 -7.05 15.80
CA ALA A 173 -9.18 -8.24 16.40
C ALA A 173 -9.15 -9.44 15.44
N LYS A 174 -9.46 -9.24 14.15
CA LYS A 174 -9.43 -10.29 13.11
C LYS A 174 -8.06 -11.00 13.03
N TYR A 175 -6.99 -10.25 13.26
CA TYR A 175 -5.61 -10.73 13.16
C TYR A 175 -4.89 -10.89 14.50
N ASN A 176 -5.61 -10.79 15.62
CA ASN A 176 -5.06 -10.91 16.98
C ASN A 176 -3.85 -9.98 17.24
N MET A 177 -3.86 -8.77 16.69
CA MET A 177 -2.73 -7.82 16.82
C MET A 177 -2.71 -7.06 18.16
N GLY A 178 -3.78 -7.14 18.94
CA GLY A 178 -3.90 -6.44 20.23
C GLY A 178 -3.94 -4.91 20.06
N SER A 179 -3.40 -4.21 21.06
CA SER A 179 -3.35 -2.74 21.09
C SER A 179 -2.21 -2.19 20.21
N PRO A 180 -2.38 -1.01 19.60
CA PRO A 180 -1.32 -0.38 18.82
C PRO A 180 -0.10 -0.08 19.69
N ILE A 181 1.11 -0.26 19.15
CA ILE A 181 2.36 0.05 19.84
C ILE A 181 2.71 1.53 19.75
N ALA A 182 2.34 2.18 18.64
CA ALA A 182 2.55 3.60 18.41
C ALA A 182 1.33 4.19 17.69
N GLY A 183 1.06 5.47 17.92
CA GLY A 183 -0.01 6.16 17.23
C GLY A 183 0.09 7.67 17.37
N ASN A 184 -0.58 8.36 16.46
CA ASN A 184 -0.67 9.81 16.41
C ASN A 184 -1.88 10.16 15.54
N PHE A 185 -2.34 11.40 15.61
CA PHE A 185 -3.47 11.87 14.82
C PHE A 185 -3.39 13.38 14.64
N TYR A 186 -4.15 13.87 13.67
CA TYR A 186 -4.43 15.29 13.47
C TYR A 186 -5.91 15.45 13.15
N GLU A 187 -6.38 16.68 13.22
CA GLU A 187 -7.73 17.03 12.79
C GLU A 187 -7.66 17.81 11.47
N ALA A 188 -8.62 17.58 10.58
CA ALA A 188 -8.73 18.35 9.36
C ALA A 188 -10.20 18.69 9.07
N GLN A 189 -10.42 19.85 8.51
CA GLN A 189 -11.71 20.29 7.99
C GLN A 189 -11.57 20.70 6.53
N TYR A 190 -12.70 20.97 5.88
CA TYR A 190 -12.77 21.27 4.47
C TYR A 190 -11.82 22.40 4.04
N ASP A 191 -11.14 22.21 2.91
CA ASP A 191 -10.47 23.26 2.14
C ASP A 191 -10.72 23.05 0.62
N ASP A 192 -10.11 23.91 -0.21
CA ASP A 192 -10.29 23.89 -1.67
C ASP A 192 -9.64 22.69 -2.38
N TYR A 193 -8.83 21.88 -1.70
CA TYR A 193 -8.30 20.64 -2.25
C TYR A 193 -9.32 19.49 -2.21
N VAL A 194 -10.27 19.50 -1.27
CA VAL A 194 -11.25 18.42 -1.09
C VAL A 194 -12.04 18.10 -2.37
N PRO A 195 -12.56 19.06 -3.15
CA PRO A 195 -13.24 18.75 -4.42
C PRO A 195 -12.33 18.06 -5.44
N ILE A 196 -11.03 18.40 -5.47
CA ILE A 196 -10.04 17.77 -6.36
C ILE A 196 -9.84 16.33 -5.93
N LEU A 197 -9.66 16.08 -4.62
CA LEU A 197 -9.57 14.74 -4.06
C LEU A 197 -10.82 13.91 -4.41
N HIS A 198 -12.02 14.42 -4.15
CA HIS A 198 -13.26 13.68 -4.40
C HIS A 198 -13.50 13.37 -5.89
N SER A 199 -12.98 14.21 -6.79
CA SER A 199 -13.03 13.94 -8.24
C SER A 199 -12.27 12.66 -8.63
N GLN A 200 -11.26 12.25 -7.85
CA GLN A 200 -10.50 11.03 -8.11
C GLN A 200 -11.37 9.78 -7.96
N PHE A 201 -12.36 9.82 -7.07
CA PHE A 201 -13.25 8.69 -6.80
C PHE A 201 -14.31 8.46 -7.88
N LYS A 202 -14.52 9.46 -8.74
CA LYS A 202 -15.46 9.40 -9.86
C LYS A 202 -14.82 8.81 -11.11
N LYS A 203 -13.51 8.62 -11.13
CA LYS A 203 -12.79 8.01 -12.25
C LYS A 203 -12.94 6.50 -12.13
N ALA A 204 -13.37 5.85 -13.21
CA ALA A 204 -13.39 4.39 -13.28
C ALA A 204 -12.00 3.84 -12.91
N PRO A 205 -11.92 2.73 -12.15
CA PRO A 205 -10.63 2.12 -11.85
C PRO A 205 -9.89 1.80 -13.17
N PRO A 206 -8.56 1.98 -13.22
CA PRO A 206 -7.79 1.52 -14.38
C PRO A 206 -8.04 0.02 -14.58
N PRO A 207 -8.11 -0.48 -15.83
CA PRO A 207 -8.34 -1.89 -16.07
C PRO A 207 -7.23 -2.71 -15.40
N SER A 208 -7.62 -3.59 -14.47
CA SER A 208 -6.71 -4.55 -13.85
C SER A 208 -6.01 -5.35 -14.95
N THR A 209 -4.69 -5.24 -15.05
CA THR A 209 -3.91 -6.13 -15.90
C THR A 209 -3.87 -7.50 -15.24
N THR A 210 -4.89 -8.32 -15.50
CA THR A 210 -4.88 -9.73 -15.14
C THR A 210 -3.79 -10.38 -15.97
N VAL A 211 -2.62 -10.62 -15.35
CA VAL A 211 -1.63 -11.54 -15.91
C VAL A 211 -2.25 -12.92 -15.82
N ILE A 212 -2.83 -13.39 -16.93
CA ILE A 212 -3.30 -14.77 -17.04
C ILE A 212 -2.03 -15.63 -17.04
N SER A 213 -1.76 -16.27 -15.90
CA SER A 213 -0.80 -17.36 -15.81
C SER A 213 -1.28 -18.50 -16.71
N VAL A 214 -0.65 -18.67 -17.86
CA VAL A 214 -0.81 -19.86 -18.69
C VAL A 214 -0.24 -21.06 -17.92
N PRO A 215 -1.02 -22.11 -17.63
CA PRO A 215 -0.49 -23.30 -16.97
C PRO A 215 0.40 -24.08 -17.94
N GLU A 216 1.52 -24.53 -17.39
CA GLU A 216 2.58 -25.30 -18.02
C GLU A 216 2.05 -26.67 -18.51
N TYR A 217 2.57 -27.11 -19.65
CA TYR A 217 2.10 -28.21 -20.50
C TYR A 217 1.78 -29.55 -19.79
N ILE A 218 0.64 -30.15 -20.15
CA ILE A 218 0.32 -31.56 -19.89
C ILE A 218 1.21 -32.44 -20.79
N THR A 219 2.08 -33.25 -20.18
CA THR A 219 2.85 -34.28 -20.89
C THR A 219 1.97 -35.51 -21.07
N ILE A 220 1.57 -35.81 -22.31
CA ILE A 220 0.82 -37.03 -22.65
C ILE A 220 1.83 -38.14 -22.95
N SER A 221 1.93 -39.13 -22.07
CA SER A 221 2.65 -40.38 -22.32
C SER A 221 1.86 -41.23 -23.32
N THR A 222 2.44 -41.54 -24.47
CA THR A 222 1.85 -42.45 -25.47
C THR A 222 1.98 -43.91 -25.03
N PRO A 223 0.92 -44.73 -25.09
CA PRO A 223 1.05 -46.17 -25.00
C PRO A 223 1.27 -46.79 -26.39
N THR A 224 2.35 -47.55 -26.52
CA THR A 224 2.64 -48.43 -27.66
C THR A 224 1.59 -49.53 -27.77
N LEU A 225 0.89 -49.65 -28.91
CA LEU A 225 0.16 -50.87 -29.24
C LEU A 225 0.42 -51.32 -30.69
N LYS A 226 0.82 -52.60 -30.76
CA LYS A 226 0.98 -53.47 -31.93
C LYS A 226 -0.27 -53.47 -32.80
N GLY A 227 -0.04 -53.50 -34.11
CA GLY A 227 -1.09 -53.35 -35.12
C GLY A 227 -2.04 -54.52 -35.29
N ARG A 228 -3.08 -54.26 -36.09
CA ARG A 228 -3.62 -55.14 -37.13
C ARG A 228 -4.63 -54.35 -37.96
N SER A 229 -4.55 -54.59 -39.27
CA SER A 229 -5.45 -54.16 -40.35
C SER A 229 -6.92 -54.48 -40.07
N LEU A 230 -7.85 -53.68 -40.61
CA LEU A 230 -8.97 -54.10 -41.48
C LEU A 230 -9.92 -52.89 -41.78
N ASP A 231 -9.96 -52.55 -43.06
CA ASP A 231 -11.12 -52.31 -43.95
C ASP A 231 -12.13 -51.16 -43.75
N LEU A 232 -11.98 -50.18 -44.66
CA LEU A 232 -12.95 -49.61 -45.63
C LEU A 232 -14.46 -49.83 -45.41
N HIS A 233 -15.25 -48.74 -45.50
CA HIS A 233 -16.47 -48.48 -46.31
C HIS A 233 -17.02 -47.11 -45.84
N ASN A 234 -16.87 -46.01 -46.59
CA ASN A 234 -17.69 -45.51 -47.71
C ASN A 234 -19.17 -45.22 -47.33
N GLU A 235 -19.54 -43.95 -47.20
CA GLU A 235 -20.71 -43.37 -47.89
C GLU A 235 -20.74 -41.83 -47.79
N SER A 236 -21.24 -41.27 -48.88
CA SER A 236 -21.12 -39.90 -49.41
C SER A 236 -22.39 -39.08 -49.19
N LEU A 237 -22.27 -37.76 -49.00
CA LEU A 237 -23.21 -36.77 -49.55
C LEU A 237 -22.48 -35.44 -49.85
N GLU A 238 -22.33 -35.14 -51.15
CA GLU A 238 -22.20 -33.79 -51.74
C GLU A 238 -23.52 -32.99 -51.50
N GLN A 239 -23.69 -31.67 -51.57
CA GLN A 239 -23.20 -30.53 -52.37
C GLN A 239 -23.74 -29.27 -51.60
N ASP A 240 -23.13 -28.08 -51.53
CA ASP A 240 -22.98 -27.11 -52.61
C ASP A 240 -22.07 -25.92 -52.21
N ALA A 241 -21.61 -25.23 -53.25
CA ALA A 241 -20.51 -24.26 -53.36
C ALA A 241 -20.64 -22.92 -52.58
N ALA A 242 -19.48 -22.34 -52.20
CA ALA A 242 -18.96 -21.11 -52.84
C ALA A 242 -17.56 -20.69 -52.33
N THR A 243 -16.64 -20.72 -53.29
CA THR A 243 -15.30 -20.18 -53.46
C THR A 243 -14.94 -18.85 -52.76
N THR A 244 -13.82 -18.87 -52.02
CA THR A 244 -12.60 -18.03 -52.17
C THR A 244 -11.64 -18.46 -51.04
N GLY A 245 -10.42 -18.96 -51.25
CA GLY A 245 -9.45 -18.71 -52.30
C GLY A 245 -8.22 -18.02 -51.72
N ALA A 246 -7.51 -18.65 -50.77
CA ALA A 246 -6.12 -18.31 -50.45
C ALA A 246 -5.42 -19.50 -49.76
N SER A 247 -4.54 -20.15 -50.51
CA SER A 247 -3.66 -21.23 -50.09
C SER A 247 -2.39 -20.65 -49.49
N ILE A 248 -1.98 -21.13 -48.31
CA ILE A 248 -0.60 -20.97 -47.83
C ILE A 248 -0.13 -22.35 -47.39
N THR A 249 0.75 -22.92 -48.20
CA THR A 249 1.48 -24.16 -47.98
C THR A 249 2.55 -23.96 -46.91
N THR A 250 2.59 -24.84 -45.92
CA THR A 250 3.74 -24.99 -45.00
C THR A 250 4.38 -26.34 -45.25
N GLU A 251 5.58 -26.35 -45.83
CA GLU A 251 6.45 -27.52 -45.83
C GLU A 251 7.36 -27.53 -44.58
N PRO A 252 7.69 -28.70 -44.00
CA PRO A 252 8.46 -28.80 -42.76
C PRO A 252 9.83 -29.46 -42.97
N ILE A 253 10.95 -28.85 -42.54
CA ILE A 253 12.20 -29.61 -42.35
C ILE A 253 13.12 -28.91 -41.30
N PRO A 254 14.14 -29.56 -40.72
CA PRO A 254 14.09 -30.37 -39.49
C PRO A 254 15.00 -29.82 -38.36
N HIS A 255 14.88 -30.42 -37.18
CA HIS A 255 15.84 -30.27 -36.09
C HIS A 255 17.18 -30.95 -36.40
N ASP A 256 18.29 -30.26 -36.17
CA ASP A 256 19.53 -30.90 -35.78
C ASP A 256 20.47 -29.95 -35.00
N GLY A 257 21.02 -30.48 -33.91
CA GLY A 257 22.44 -30.25 -33.54
C GLY A 257 22.88 -28.96 -32.82
N LEU A 258 23.23 -29.17 -31.54
CA LEU A 258 24.52 -28.79 -30.91
C LEU A 258 24.79 -27.35 -30.38
N ILE A 259 24.74 -27.28 -29.05
CA ILE A 259 25.73 -26.75 -28.07
C ILE A 259 26.80 -25.74 -28.55
N PHE A 260 26.80 -24.51 -28.00
CA PHE A 260 27.81 -23.93 -27.06
C PHE A 260 27.87 -22.37 -27.10
N LYS A 261 27.93 -21.81 -25.87
CA LYS A 261 28.71 -20.62 -25.42
C LYS A 261 28.41 -19.19 -25.91
N LYS A 262 28.36 -18.35 -24.86
CA LYS A 262 28.82 -16.95 -24.69
C LYS A 262 27.90 -15.80 -25.12
N GLN A 263 27.47 -15.08 -24.06
CA GLN A 263 27.43 -13.62 -23.85
C GLN A 263 27.20 -12.72 -25.07
N HIS A 264 26.18 -11.85 -24.99
CA HIS A 264 26.38 -10.42 -24.70
C HIS A 264 25.05 -9.69 -24.45
N LYS A 265 25.13 -8.72 -23.54
CA LYS A 265 24.17 -7.62 -23.29
C LYS A 265 23.67 -7.00 -24.58
N TYR A 266 22.39 -6.61 -24.66
CA TYR A 266 21.99 -5.36 -25.31
C TYR A 266 20.71 -4.78 -24.67
N ALA A 267 20.83 -3.52 -24.25
CA ALA A 267 19.74 -2.63 -23.91
C ALA A 267 19.06 -2.14 -25.20
N ARG A 268 17.73 -2.01 -25.19
CA ARG A 268 16.97 -1.31 -26.24
C ARG A 268 16.52 0.06 -25.71
N LYS A 269 17.00 1.13 -26.35
CA LYS A 269 16.33 2.43 -26.40
C LYS A 269 15.32 2.37 -27.55
N VAL A 270 14.11 2.87 -27.30
CA VAL A 270 13.12 3.17 -28.33
C VAL A 270 12.96 4.68 -28.38
N ASN A 271 13.32 5.28 -29.51
CA ASN A 271 12.92 6.64 -29.87
C ASN A 271 11.61 6.55 -30.67
N ILE A 272 10.67 7.40 -30.33
CA ILE A 272 9.42 7.61 -31.07
C ILE A 272 9.56 8.95 -31.78
N GLN A 273 9.25 8.98 -33.08
CA GLN A 273 9.06 10.20 -33.86
C GLN A 273 7.65 10.76 -33.63
#